data_AF-A0A225VC18-F1
#
_entry.id   AF-A0A225VC18-F1
#
_cell.length_a   1.000
_cell.length_b   1.000
_cell.length_c   1.000
_cell.angle_alpha   90.00
_cell.angle_beta   90.00
_cell.angle_gamma   90.00
#
_symmetry.space_group_name_H-M   'P 1'
#
loop_
_entity.id
_entity.type
_entity.pdbx_description
1 polymer ?
#
loop_
_entity_poly.entity_id
_entity_poly.type
_entity_poly.pdbx_seq_one_letter_code
_entity_poly.pdbx_strand_id
1 'polypeptide(L)'
;MTLEVLSRALPFRPEWIFPSHVPLVASPRSEQYCSHLITGQNVRDLMAALPWNVLTGANIPEPMSFEITVDGCLGFLIERYSAVVFQDLIAYWESTHRFPISPALIRSDPFLALFVVERKNRRSHAGARWKQILRLFLIAMREG
;
A
#
# COMPACT_ATOMS: atom_id res chain seq x y z
N MET A 1 20.08 -2.59 -11.52
CA MET A 1 20.51 -3.46 -10.39
C MET A 1 19.25 -3.84 -9.64
N THR A 2 18.70 -5.00 -9.95
CA THR A 2 17.35 -5.42 -9.57
C THR A 2 17.33 -5.96 -8.14
N LEU A 3 16.20 -5.76 -7.45
CA LEU A 3 15.88 -6.24 -6.08
C LEU A 3 16.33 -7.68 -5.79
N GLU A 4 16.47 -8.53 -6.82
CA GLU A 4 16.94 -9.92 -6.72
C GLU A 4 18.37 -10.08 -6.16
N VAL A 5 19.26 -9.11 -6.36
CA VAL A 5 20.62 -9.20 -5.82
C VAL A 5 20.62 -8.97 -4.31
N LEU A 6 19.82 -8.01 -3.85
CA LEU A 6 19.68 -7.69 -2.43
C LEU A 6 18.89 -8.76 -1.68
N SER A 7 17.96 -9.46 -2.36
CA SER A 7 17.13 -10.51 -1.74
C SER A 7 17.92 -11.76 -1.30
N ARG A 8 19.14 -11.96 -1.81
CA ARG A 8 20.01 -13.08 -1.44
C ARG A 8 21.10 -12.70 -0.44
N ALA A 9 21.45 -11.43 -0.37
CA ALA A 9 22.55 -10.95 0.46
C ALA A 9 22.14 -10.60 1.90
N LEU A 10 20.84 -10.32 2.12
CA LEU A 10 20.31 -9.99 3.44
C LEU A 10 19.58 -11.20 4.04
N PRO A 11 19.67 -11.43 5.36
CA PRO A 11 18.91 -12.48 6.03
C PRO A 11 17.44 -12.05 6.12
N PHE A 12 16.66 -12.32 5.07
CA PHE A 12 15.22 -12.09 5.09
C PHE A 12 14.59 -13.05 6.09
N ARG A 13 14.05 -12.50 7.17
CA ARG A 13 13.21 -13.27 8.06
C ARG A 13 11.86 -13.51 7.40
N PRO A 14 11.28 -14.72 7.53
CA PRO A 14 9.94 -15.00 7.01
C PRO A 14 8.85 -14.12 7.64
N GLU A 15 9.14 -13.49 8.79
CA GLU A 15 8.26 -12.49 9.41
C GLU A 15 8.26 -11.12 8.68
N TRP A 16 9.22 -10.87 7.79
CA TRP A 16 9.27 -9.63 7.04
C TRP A 16 8.23 -9.69 5.92
N ILE A 17 7.27 -8.76 5.95
CA ILE A 17 6.24 -8.59 4.92
C ILE A 17 6.88 -7.99 3.66
N PHE A 18 7.74 -8.77 3.00
CA PHE A 18 7.96 -8.57 1.58
C PHE A 18 6.78 -9.25 0.88
N PRO A 19 6.09 -8.57 -0.07
CA PRO A 19 5.05 -9.21 -0.83
C PRO A 19 5.62 -10.49 -1.43
N SER A 20 5.10 -11.64 -1.00
CA SER A 20 5.45 -12.94 -1.55
C SER A 20 5.46 -12.86 -3.08
N HIS A 21 6.44 -13.49 -3.73
CA HIS A 21 6.67 -13.56 -5.17
C HIS A 21 5.53 -14.21 -5.99
N VAL A 22 4.26 -13.98 -5.64
CA VAL A 22 3.18 -14.09 -6.60
C VAL A 22 3.38 -12.95 -7.59
N PRO A 23 3.45 -13.19 -8.91
CA PRO A 23 3.59 -12.10 -9.86
C PRO A 23 2.44 -11.13 -9.64
N LEU A 24 2.77 -9.89 -9.26
CA LEU A 24 1.83 -8.76 -9.09
C LEU A 24 0.94 -8.54 -10.35
N VAL A 25 1.33 -9.18 -11.46
CA VAL A 25 0.75 -9.09 -12.80
C VAL A 25 -0.41 -10.08 -13.01
N ALA A 26 -0.48 -11.20 -12.28
CA ALA A 26 -1.57 -12.15 -12.46
C ALA A 26 -2.85 -11.61 -11.79
N SER A 27 -3.89 -11.33 -12.58
CA SER A 27 -5.23 -11.20 -12.00
C SER A 27 -5.56 -12.49 -11.25
N PRO A 28 -6.14 -12.40 -10.03
CA PRO A 28 -6.57 -13.59 -9.30
C PRO A 28 -7.42 -14.46 -10.22
N ARG A 29 -7.18 -15.76 -10.25
CA ARG A 29 -8.03 -16.69 -11.00
C ARG A 29 -9.41 -16.68 -10.37
N SER A 30 -10.46 -16.88 -11.17
CA SER A 30 -11.84 -16.90 -10.65
C SER A 30 -12.09 -17.97 -9.57
N GLU A 31 -11.25 -19.00 -9.51
CA GLU A 31 -11.25 -20.03 -8.47
C GLU A 31 -10.70 -19.54 -7.11
N GLN A 32 -9.95 -18.43 -7.11
CA GLN A 32 -9.27 -17.89 -5.92
C GLN A 32 -10.11 -16.86 -5.16
N TYR A 33 -11.30 -16.49 -5.68
CA TYR A 33 -12.17 -15.51 -5.04
C TYR A 33 -13.64 -15.72 -5.43
N CYS A 34 -14.55 -15.34 -4.53
CA CYS A 34 -15.98 -15.37 -4.81
C CYS A 34 -16.40 -14.14 -5.63
N SER A 35 -16.35 -14.25 -6.96
CA SER A 35 -16.68 -13.14 -7.88
C SER A 35 -18.08 -12.57 -7.69
N HIS A 36 -19.06 -13.41 -7.31
CA HIS A 36 -20.43 -12.99 -7.03
C HIS A 36 -20.57 -12.07 -5.81
N LEU A 37 -19.57 -12.03 -4.91
CA LEU A 37 -19.55 -11.11 -3.78
C LEU A 37 -19.01 -9.72 -4.16
N ILE A 38 -18.44 -9.54 -5.35
CA ILE A 38 -17.92 -8.25 -5.83
C ILE A 38 -19.06 -7.47 -6.48
N THR A 39 -19.94 -6.94 -5.65
CA THR A 39 -21.05 -6.04 -6.05
C THR A 39 -20.76 -4.61 -5.59
N GLY A 40 -21.39 -3.61 -6.21
CA GLY A 40 -21.23 -2.23 -5.77
C GLY A 40 -21.63 -2.00 -4.32
N GLN A 41 -22.71 -2.64 -3.87
CA GLN A 41 -23.16 -2.56 -2.48
C GLN A 41 -22.12 -3.15 -1.52
N ASN A 42 -21.62 -4.36 -1.78
CA ASN A 42 -20.61 -4.99 -0.91
C ASN A 42 -19.29 -4.19 -0.88
N VAL A 43 -18.87 -3.62 -2.01
CA VAL A 43 -17.68 -2.76 -2.05
C VAL A 43 -17.92 -1.47 -1.27
N ARG A 44 -19.12 -0.88 -1.34
CA ARG A 44 -19.48 0.30 -0.56
C ARG A 44 -19.46 0.01 0.94
N ASP A 45 -20.09 -1.10 1.35
CA ASP A 45 -20.14 -1.52 2.75
C ASP A 45 -18.74 -1.83 3.28
N LEU A 46 -17.90 -2.47 2.48
CA LEU A 46 -16.50 -2.70 2.79
C LEU A 46 -15.75 -1.39 3.01
N MET A 47 -15.87 -0.40 2.11
CA MET A 47 -15.18 0.88 2.28
C MET A 47 -15.71 1.67 3.48
N ALA A 48 -17.01 1.56 3.79
CA ALA A 48 -17.62 2.16 4.98
C ALA A 48 -17.13 1.52 6.29
N ALA A 49 -16.70 0.26 6.26
CA ALA A 49 -16.09 -0.42 7.40
C ALA A 49 -14.64 0.02 7.69
N LEU A 50 -14.07 0.94 6.90
CA LEU A 50 -12.72 1.50 7.08
C LEU A 50 -11.63 0.41 7.24
N PRO A 51 -11.50 -0.54 6.31
CA PRO A 51 -10.68 -1.74 6.49
C PRO A 51 -9.18 -1.45 6.61
N TRP A 52 -8.74 -0.28 6.16
CA TRP A 52 -7.36 0.21 6.34
C TRP A 52 -7.02 0.52 7.80
N ASN A 53 -7.99 0.64 8.72
CA ASN A 53 -7.71 0.84 10.15
C ASN A 53 -6.94 -0.33 10.77
N VAL A 54 -6.95 -1.51 10.15
CA VAL A 54 -6.08 -2.63 10.58
C VAL A 54 -4.60 -2.26 10.51
N LEU A 55 -4.23 -1.27 9.69
CA LEU A 55 -2.85 -0.78 9.51
C LEU A 55 -2.42 0.23 10.58
N THR A 56 -3.36 0.72 11.40
CA THR A 56 -3.11 1.73 12.44
C THR A 56 -3.50 1.29 13.85
N GLY A 57 -4.03 0.07 14.00
CA GLY A 57 -4.61 -0.40 15.26
C GLY A 57 -3.59 -0.89 16.30
N ALA A 58 -4.01 -0.87 17.57
CA ALA A 58 -3.27 -1.34 18.75
C ALA A 58 -2.80 -2.82 18.73
N ASN A 59 -3.16 -3.57 17.69
CA ASN A 59 -2.75 -4.96 17.48
C ASN A 59 -1.48 -5.10 16.63
N ILE A 60 -0.95 -3.99 16.09
CA ILE A 60 0.37 -3.97 15.49
C ILE A 60 1.35 -3.68 16.62
N PRO A 61 2.26 -4.63 16.98
CA PRO A 61 3.36 -4.34 17.89
C PRO A 61 4.04 -3.07 17.41
N GLU A 62 4.39 -2.15 18.32
CA GLU A 62 5.05 -0.89 17.97
C GLU A 62 6.10 -1.17 16.87
N PRO A 63 5.83 -0.70 15.62
CA PRO A 63 6.70 -1.06 14.53
C PRO A 63 8.11 -0.64 14.89
N MET A 64 9.11 -1.40 14.47
CA MET A 64 10.49 -0.97 14.59
C MET A 64 10.61 0.35 13.80
N SER A 65 10.51 1.48 14.52
CA SER A 65 10.49 2.82 13.96
C SER A 65 11.85 3.46 14.17
N PHE A 66 12.12 4.48 13.38
CA PHE A 66 13.24 5.35 13.69
C PHE A 66 12.97 6.10 15.00
N GLU A 67 14.04 6.41 15.73
CA GLU A 67 13.98 7.32 16.86
C GLU A 67 13.58 8.72 16.33
N ILE A 68 12.45 9.25 16.79
CA ILE A 68 11.84 10.46 16.23
C ILE A 68 12.59 11.72 16.70
N THR A 69 13.44 11.59 17.73
CA THR A 69 14.24 12.68 18.30
C THR A 69 15.59 12.90 17.59
N VAL A 70 15.76 12.35 16.39
CA VAL A 70 16.94 12.66 15.58
C VAL A 70 16.76 14.04 14.94
N ASP A 71 17.66 14.97 15.20
CA ASP A 71 17.65 16.29 14.55
C ASP A 71 18.14 16.24 13.09
N GLY A 72 17.97 17.34 12.36
CA GLY A 72 18.50 17.50 11.01
C GLY A 72 17.72 16.72 9.94
N CYS A 73 18.40 16.32 8.87
CA CYS A 73 17.75 15.75 7.69
C CYS A 73 17.10 14.38 7.94
N LEU A 74 17.60 13.59 8.89
CA LEU A 74 16.98 12.33 9.27
C LEU A 74 15.67 12.55 10.05
N GLY A 75 15.64 13.50 10.99
CA GLY A 75 14.40 13.89 11.67
C GLY A 75 13.31 14.36 10.72
N PHE A 76 13.68 15.26 9.82
CA PHE A 76 12.76 15.74 8.77
C PHE A 76 12.24 14.60 7.89
N LEU A 77 13.10 13.65 7.51
CA LEU A 77 12.67 12.46 6.77
C LEU A 77 11.67 11.61 7.55
N ILE A 78 11.91 11.36 8.85
CA ILE A 78 11.04 10.55 9.71
C ILE A 78 9.66 11.18 9.84
N GLU A 79 9.59 12.48 10.07
CA GLU A 79 8.34 13.23 10.14
C GLU A 79 7.55 13.12 8.83
N ARG A 80 8.21 13.38 7.69
CA ARG A 80 7.58 13.32 6.37
C ARG A 80 7.15 11.91 5.99
N TYR A 81 7.96 10.90 6.30
CA TYR A 81 7.63 9.50 6.11
C TYR A 81 6.36 9.13 6.89
N SER A 82 6.32 9.47 8.18
CA SER A 82 5.18 9.16 9.07
C SER A 82 3.88 9.79 8.56
N ALA A 83 3.94 11.06 8.11
CA ALA A 83 2.80 11.74 7.53
C ALA A 83 2.29 11.05 6.24
N VAL A 84 3.20 10.62 5.36
CA VAL A 84 2.82 9.93 4.12
C VAL A 84 2.22 8.55 4.39
N VAL A 85 2.79 7.78 5.32
CA VAL A 85 2.22 6.47 5.71
C VAL A 85 0.78 6.62 6.16
N PHE A 86 0.50 7.62 7.01
CA PHE A 86 -0.86 7.88 7.51
C PHE A 86 -1.79 8.44 6.43
N GLN A 87 -1.30 9.32 5.57
CA GLN A 87 -2.09 9.91 4.48
C GLN A 87 -2.51 8.87 3.42
N ASP A 88 -1.69 7.84 3.20
CA ASP A 88 -1.86 6.87 2.12
C ASP A 88 -2.33 5.49 2.58
N LEU A 89 -2.85 5.36 3.81
CA LEU A 89 -3.33 4.10 4.37
C LEU A 89 -4.32 3.37 3.46
N ILE A 90 -5.26 4.10 2.86
CA ILE A 90 -6.24 3.54 1.91
C ILE A 90 -5.50 2.94 0.71
N ALA A 91 -4.59 3.71 0.10
CA ALA A 91 -3.84 3.27 -1.08
C ALA A 91 -2.94 2.07 -0.77
N TYR A 92 -2.34 2.04 0.44
CA TYR A 92 -1.52 0.94 0.91
C TYR A 92 -2.34 -0.33 1.12
N TRP A 93 -3.47 -0.24 1.83
CA TRP A 93 -4.40 -1.34 2.01
C TRP A 93 -4.92 -1.87 0.66
N GLU A 94 -5.30 -0.97 -0.25
CA GLU A 94 -5.72 -1.30 -1.62
C GLU A 94 -4.61 -1.94 -2.46
N SER A 95 -3.33 -1.74 -2.12
CA SER A 95 -2.21 -2.36 -2.85
C SER A 95 -1.99 -3.83 -2.48
N THR A 96 -2.37 -4.20 -1.25
CA THR A 96 -2.25 -5.56 -0.71
C THR A 96 -3.54 -6.37 -0.88
N HIS A 97 -4.69 -5.70 -1.00
CA HIS A 97 -6.01 -6.34 -1.15
C HIS A 97 -6.58 -6.11 -2.55
N ARG A 98 -6.52 -7.12 -3.40
CA ARG A 98 -6.94 -7.03 -4.81
C ARG A 98 -8.37 -7.53 -5.02
N PHE A 99 -9.27 -6.61 -5.36
CA PHE A 99 -10.61 -6.93 -5.89
C PHE A 99 -10.62 -6.82 -7.41
N PRO A 100 -10.76 -7.93 -8.16
CA PRO A 100 -10.92 -7.88 -9.61
C PRO A 100 -12.33 -7.40 -9.98
N ILE A 101 -12.47 -6.10 -10.27
CA ILE A 101 -13.71 -5.52 -10.80
C ILE A 101 -13.68 -5.66 -12.33
N SER A 102 -14.57 -6.47 -12.88
CA SER A 102 -14.60 -6.77 -14.32
C SER A 102 -15.13 -5.59 -15.14
N PRO A 103 -14.79 -5.48 -16.44
CA PRO A 103 -15.36 -4.46 -17.32
C PRO A 103 -16.89 -4.53 -17.43
N ALA A 104 -17.47 -5.73 -17.28
CA ALA A 104 -18.93 -5.89 -17.24
C ALA A 104 -19.52 -5.20 -16.00
N LEU A 105 -18.93 -5.41 -14.82
CA LEU A 105 -19.35 -4.77 -13.57
C LEU A 105 -19.20 -3.25 -13.62
N ILE A 106 -18.09 -2.75 -14.20
CA ILE A 106 -17.88 -1.30 -14.40
C ILE A 106 -18.97 -0.69 -15.29
N ARG A 107 -19.40 -1.39 -16.34
CA ARG A 107 -20.48 -0.90 -17.22
C ARG A 107 -21.85 -0.95 -16.58
N SER A 108 -22.10 -1.92 -15.68
CA SER A 108 -23.41 -2.09 -15.04
C SER A 108 -23.60 -1.23 -13.80
N ASP A 109 -22.52 -0.79 -13.14
CA ASP A 109 -22.59 -0.10 -11.85
C ASP A 109 -21.74 1.19 -11.85
N PRO A 110 -22.39 2.38 -11.83
CA PRO A 110 -21.70 3.67 -11.81
C PRO A 110 -20.78 3.87 -10.59
N PHE A 111 -21.12 3.30 -9.44
CA PHE A 111 -20.29 3.40 -8.24
C PHE A 111 -18.99 2.63 -8.42
N LEU A 112 -19.05 1.42 -8.98
CA LEU A 112 -17.84 0.63 -9.27
C LEU A 112 -16.95 1.32 -10.33
N ALA A 113 -17.56 1.99 -11.32
CA ALA A 113 -16.82 2.77 -12.30
C ALA A 113 -16.02 3.92 -11.66
N LEU A 114 -16.66 4.70 -10.78
CA LEU A 114 -16.01 5.77 -10.03
C LEU A 114 -14.92 5.20 -9.10
N PHE A 115 -15.24 4.15 -8.35
CA PHE A 115 -14.34 3.52 -7.40
C PHE A 115 -13.01 3.08 -8.05
N VAL A 116 -13.06 2.46 -9.24
CA VAL A 116 -11.86 2.04 -9.96
C VAL A 116 -10.99 3.23 -10.38
N VAL A 117 -11.59 4.34 -10.79
CA VAL A 117 -10.87 5.57 -11.15
C VAL A 117 -10.22 6.18 -9.92
N GLU A 118 -10.97 6.33 -8.83
CA GLU A 118 -10.44 6.90 -7.59
C GLU A 118 -9.31 6.04 -7.00
N ARG A 119 -9.44 4.72 -7.03
CA ARG A 119 -8.38 3.79 -6.61
C ARG A 119 -7.11 3.97 -7.44
N LYS A 120 -7.23 4.15 -8.76
CA LYS A 120 -6.08 4.46 -9.62
C LYS A 120 -5.45 5.80 -9.25
N ASN A 121 -6.25 6.81 -8.97
CA ASN A 121 -5.77 8.15 -8.57
C ASN A 121 -5.07 8.09 -7.21
N ARG A 122 -5.66 7.46 -6.19
CA ARG A 122 -5.05 7.24 -4.87
C ARG A 122 -3.69 6.58 -5.00
N ARG A 123 -3.61 5.48 -5.75
CA ARG A 123 -2.34 4.78 -6.02
C ARG A 123 -1.31 5.65 -6.75
N SER A 124 -1.75 6.44 -7.73
CA SER A 124 -0.86 7.36 -8.46
C SER A 124 -0.29 8.44 -7.53
N HIS A 125 -1.14 9.07 -6.73
CA HIS A 125 -0.73 10.09 -5.76
C HIS A 125 0.18 9.53 -4.67
N ALA A 126 -0.15 8.36 -4.11
CA ALA A 126 0.69 7.66 -3.15
C ALA A 126 2.07 7.35 -3.76
N GLY A 127 2.11 6.84 -5.00
CA GLY A 127 3.36 6.60 -5.72
C GLY A 127 4.18 7.88 -5.95
N ALA A 128 3.52 9.01 -6.24
CA ALA A 128 4.20 10.29 -6.38
C ALA A 128 4.81 10.79 -5.05
N ARG A 129 4.07 10.68 -3.94
CA ARG A 129 4.57 10.98 -2.59
C ARG A 129 5.74 10.06 -2.20
N TRP A 130 5.65 8.77 -2.50
CA TRP A 130 6.74 7.82 -2.27
C TRP A 130 8.02 8.16 -3.03
N LYS A 131 7.91 8.64 -4.26
CA LYS A 131 9.09 9.15 -4.99
C LYS A 131 9.73 10.37 -4.30
N GLN A 132 8.95 11.23 -3.66
CA GLN A 132 9.48 12.36 -2.88
C GLN A 132 10.20 11.87 -1.62
N ILE A 133 9.60 10.93 -0.89
CA ILE A 133 10.21 10.31 0.30
C ILE A 133 11.52 9.60 -0.06
N LEU A 134 11.57 8.85 -1.16
CA LEU A 134 12.80 8.20 -1.62
C LEU A 134 13.93 9.19 -1.92
N ARG A 135 13.60 10.38 -2.45
CA ARG A 135 14.59 11.44 -2.66
C ARG A 135 15.12 11.98 -1.34
N LEU A 136 14.24 12.23 -0.37
CA LEU A 136 14.64 12.66 0.97
C LEU A 136 15.49 11.61 1.68
N PHE A 137 15.15 10.32 1.51
CA PHE A 137 15.93 9.21 2.04
C PHE A 137 17.37 9.23 1.50
N LEU A 138 17.55 9.40 0.19
CA LEU A 138 18.89 9.49 -0.41
C LEU A 138 19.70 10.70 0.08
N ILE A 139 19.05 11.83 0.34
CA ILE A 139 19.70 13.03 0.89
C ILE A 139 20.14 12.76 2.33
N ALA A 140 19.22 12.28 3.18
CA ALA A 140 19.53 11.97 4.58
C ALA A 140 20.66 10.94 4.72
N MET A 141 20.68 9.90 3.87
CA MET A 141 21.76 8.89 3.83
C MET A 141 23.11 9.43 3.34
N ARG A 142 23.14 10.57 2.64
CA ARG A 142 24.37 11.21 2.19
C ARG A 142 24.94 12.17 3.24
N GLU A 143 24.06 12.80 4.00
CA GLU A 143 24.38 13.87 4.95
C GLU A 143 24.56 13.38 6.39
N GLY A 144 24.03 12.19 6.72
CA GLY A 144 24.32 11.45 7.95
C GLY A 144 25.50 10.50 7.79
#